data_AF-A0A2M7SS36-F1
#
_entry.id   AF-A0A2M7SS36-F1
#
_cell.length_a   1.000
_cell.length_b   1.000
_cell.length_c   1.000
_cell.angle_alpha   90.00
_cell.angle_beta   90.00
_cell.angle_gamma   90.00
#
_symmetry.space_group_name_H-M   'P 1'
#
loop_
_entity.id
_entity.type
_entity.pdbx_description
1 polymer ?
#
loop_
_entity_poly.entity_id
_entity_poly.type
_entity_poly.pdbx_seq_one_letter_code
_entity_poly.pdbx_strand_id
1 'polypeptide(L)' 'RMLDAIGSPAWLEVDGGISAQTLPEVRAAGANAFVAAHAVFDYPEGIAAGIKVLREQLNKNHGLRRDL' A
#
# COMPACT_ATOMS: atom_id res chain seq x y z
N ARG A 1 -13.50 1.80 9.33
CA ARG A 1 -14.73 2.22 10.03
C ARG A 1 -14.52 2.58 11.50
N MET A 2 -13.77 1.83 12.32
CA MET A 2 -13.53 2.22 13.73
C MET A 2 -12.69 3.49 13.87
N LEU A 3 -11.59 3.61 13.11
CA LEU A 3 -10.74 4.81 13.11
C LEU A 3 -11.49 6.04 12.60
N ASP A 4 -12.26 5.88 11.52
CA ASP A 4 -13.06 6.95 10.94
C ASP A 4 -14.12 7.47 11.92
N ALA A 5 -14.78 6.56 12.67
CA ALA A 5 -15.84 6.91 13.60
C ALA A 5 -15.38 7.82 14.76
N ILE A 6 -14.09 7.78 15.09
CA ILE A 6 -13.50 8.61 16.14
C ILE A 6 -12.66 9.77 15.57
N GLY A 7 -12.64 9.96 14.25
CA GLY A 7 -11.81 10.96 13.59
C GLY A 7 -10.31 10.76 13.83
N SER A 8 -9.85 9.51 13.97
CA SER A 8 -8.46 9.22 14.26
C SER A 8 -7.54 9.60 13.08
N PRO A 9 -6.42 10.30 13.31
CA PRO A 9 -5.42 10.56 12.28
C PRO A 9 -4.43 9.39 12.10
N ALA A 10 -4.64 8.27 12.80
CA ALA A 10 -3.74 7.12 12.74
C ALA A 10 -3.67 6.53 11.33
N TRP A 11 -2.51 6.00 10.98
CA TRP A 11 -2.37 5.16 9.80
C TRP A 11 -2.97 3.78 10.06
N LEU A 12 -3.67 3.25 9.07
CA LEU A 12 -4.12 1.87 9.01
C LEU A 12 -3.07 1.07 8.23
N GLU A 13 -2.23 0.36 8.97
CA GLU A 13 -1.15 -0.46 8.43
C GLU A 13 -1.60 -1.91 8.20
N VAL A 14 -1.07 -2.52 7.14
CA VAL A 14 -1.06 -3.98 6.97
C VAL A 14 0.38 -4.47 6.90
N ASP A 15 0.72 -5.34 7.85
CA ASP A 15 2.03 -6.00 7.94
C ASP A 15 1.90 -7.49 7.57
N GLY A 16 2.45 -7.84 6.41
CA GLY A 16 2.41 -9.20 5.87
C GLY A 16 1.55 -9.33 4.60
N GLY A 17 2.02 -10.18 3.68
CA GLY A 17 1.29 -10.47 2.44
C GLY A 17 1.26 -9.35 1.40
N ILE A 18 2.02 -8.25 1.58
CA ILE A 18 2.07 -7.15 0.62
C ILE A 18 2.97 -7.50 -0.58
N SER A 19 2.38 -7.44 -1.78
CA SER A 19 3.04 -7.61 -3.07
C SER A 19 2.43 -6.66 -4.11
N ALA A 20 2.94 -6.68 -5.35
CA ALA A 20 2.36 -5.91 -6.45
C ALA A 20 0.90 -6.31 -6.76
N GLN A 21 0.49 -7.52 -6.40
CA GLN A 21 -0.84 -8.07 -6.61
C GLN A 21 -1.80 -7.71 -5.47
N THR A 22 -1.36 -7.82 -4.22
CA THR A 22 -2.23 -7.61 -3.04
C THR A 22 -2.32 -6.15 -2.61
N LEU A 23 -1.29 -5.34 -2.88
CA LEU A 23 -1.25 -3.93 -2.48
C LEU A 23 -2.47 -3.12 -2.98
N PRO A 24 -2.90 -3.23 -4.25
CA PRO A 24 -4.11 -2.53 -4.72
C PRO A 24 -5.37 -2.91 -3.94
N GLU A 25 -5.54 -4.19 -3.59
CA GLU A 25 -6.69 -4.70 -2.85
C GLU A 25 -6.69 -4.20 -1.40
N VAL A 26 -5.54 -4.31 -0.73
CA VAL A 26 -5.36 -3.86 0.66
C VAL A 26 -5.56 -2.34 0.77
N ARG A 27 -5.09 -1.57 -0.22
CA ARG A 27 -5.39 -0.15 -0.30
C ARG A 27 -6.89 0.11 -0.50
N ALA A 28 -7.54 -0.62 -1.41
CA ALA A 28 -8.98 -0.47 -1.65
C ALA A 28 -9.82 -0.80 -0.40
N ALA A 29 -9.34 -1.71 0.45
CA ALA A 29 -9.94 -2.03 1.74
C ALA A 29 -9.78 -0.92 2.80
N GLY A 30 -8.92 0.07 2.55
CA GLY A 30 -8.77 1.28 3.38
C GLY A 30 -7.41 1.46 4.05
N ALA A 31 -6.46 0.54 3.84
CA ALA A 31 -5.11 0.71 4.37
C ALA A 31 -4.36 1.87 3.68
N ASN A 32 -3.54 2.58 4.44
CA ASN A 32 -2.72 3.69 3.95
C ASN A 32 -1.24 3.58 4.36
N ALA A 33 -0.87 2.55 5.13
CA ALA A 33 0.49 2.14 5.40
C ALA A 33 0.66 0.64 5.09
N PHE A 34 1.84 0.24 4.64
CA PHE A 34 2.10 -1.11 4.14
C PHE A 34 3.51 -1.56 4.48
N VAL A 35 3.68 -2.79 4.96
CA VAL A 35 4.99 -3.41 5.19
C VAL A 35 5.20 -4.55 4.19
N ALA A 36 6.30 -4.48 3.44
CA ALA A 36 6.63 -5.45 2.41
C ALA A 36 8.10 -5.91 2.54
N ALA A 37 8.29 -7.14 3.00
CA ALA A 37 9.61 -7.76 3.09
C ALA A 37 9.91 -8.60 1.84
N HIS A 38 9.27 -9.77 1.69
CA HIS A 38 9.54 -10.72 0.60
C HIS A 38 9.41 -10.08 -0.80
N ALA A 39 8.37 -9.28 -1.03
CA ALA A 39 8.15 -8.59 -2.30
C ALA A 39 9.23 -7.55 -2.66
N VAL A 40 10.07 -7.15 -1.69
CA VAL A 40 11.19 -6.22 -1.88
C VAL A 40 12.52 -6.97 -1.91
N PHE A 41 12.81 -7.78 -0.89
CA PHE A 41 14.13 -8.39 -0.73
C PHE A 41 14.37 -9.57 -1.69
N ASP A 42 13.34 -10.30 -2.08
CA ASP A 42 13.44 -11.45 -3.00
C ASP A 42 13.02 -11.09 -4.43
N TYR A 43 12.89 -9.79 -4.73
CA TYR A 43 12.50 -9.34 -6.06
C TYR A 43 13.61 -9.67 -7.09
N PRO A 44 13.31 -10.33 -8.23
CA PRO A 44 14.33 -10.85 -9.14
C PRO A 44 15.31 -9.81 -9.68
N GLU A 45 14.82 -8.60 -9.95
CA GLU A 45 15.60 -7.46 -10.45
C GLU A 45 16.23 -6.62 -9.32
N GLY A 46 16.17 -7.11 -8.08
CA GLY A 46 16.76 -6.52 -6.89
C GLY A 46 15.84 -5.55 -6.14
N ILE A 47 16.31 -5.15 -4.95
CA ILE A 47 15.57 -4.34 -3.96
C ILE A 47 14.98 -3.06 -4.58
N ALA A 48 15.78 -2.33 -5.36
CA ALA A 48 15.34 -1.08 -5.97
C ALA A 48 14.16 -1.29 -6.94
N ALA A 49 14.18 -2.38 -7.71
CA ALA A 49 13.11 -2.73 -8.62
C ALA A 49 11.84 -3.17 -7.85
N GLY A 50 11.99 -3.96 -6.79
CA GLY A 50 10.87 -4.33 -5.91
C GLY A 50 10.17 -3.12 -5.31
N ILE A 51 10.92 -2.17 -4.75
CA ILE A 51 10.38 -0.90 -4.24
C ILE A 51 9.68 -0.10 -5.35
N LYS A 52 10.31 0.00 -6.54
CA LYS A 52 9.77 0.73 -7.69
C LYS A 52 8.40 0.19 -8.10
N VAL A 53 8.26 -1.13 -8.23
CA VAL A 53 6.99 -1.76 -8.61
C VAL A 53 5.88 -1.49 -7.59
N LEU A 54 6.17 -1.59 -6.29
CA LEU A 54 5.19 -1.28 -5.25
C LEU A 54 4.74 0.19 -5.32
N ARG A 55 5.68 1.13 -5.50
CA ARG A 55 5.37 2.56 -5.69
C ARG A 55 4.54 2.81 -6.93
N GLU A 56 4.80 2.11 -8.03
CA GLU A 56 3.99 2.21 -9.25
C GLU A 56 2.55 1.76 -9.00
N GLN A 57 2.31 0.71 -8.20
CA GLN A 57 0.94 0.30 -7.84
C GLN A 57 0.20 1.38 -7.04
N LEU A 58 0.91 2.09 -6.16
CA LEU A 58 0.33 3.23 -5.44
C LEU A 58 0.01 4.40 -6.40
N ASN A 59 0.85 4.65 -7.41
CA ASN A 59 0.65 5.74 -8.34
C ASN A 59 -0.43 5.47 -9.40
N LYS A 60 -0.68 4.21 -9.76
CA LYS A 60 -1.66 3.81 -10.80
C LYS A 60 -3.11 4.23 -10.52
N ASN A 61 -3.46 4.63 -9.28
CA ASN A 61 -4.83 5.07 -8.93
C ASN A 61 -4.94 6.53 -8.48
N HIS A 62 -4.09 7.44 -8.98
CA HIS A 62 -4.23 8.89 -8.76
C HIS A 62 -5.46 9.53 -9.47
N GLY A 63 -6.54 8.78 -9.66
CA GLY A 63 -7.77 9.20 -10.33
C GLY A 63 -8.97 9.43 -9.40
N LEU A 64 -8.88 9.18 -8.10
CA LEU A 64 -9.98 9.46 -7.17
C LEU A 64 -9.45 9.96 -5.82
N ARG A 65 -9.97 11.12 -5.38
CA ARG A 65 -9.65 11.94 -4.20
C ARG A 65 -8.64 13.07 -4.45
N ARG A 66 -9.12 14.12 -5.12
CA ARG A 66 -8.66 15.51 -4.96
C ARG A 66 -9.88 16.39 -4.68
N ASP A 67 -10.54 16.09 -3.59
CA ASP A 67 -11.76 16.78 -3.19
C ASP A 67 -12.01 16.47 -1.71
N LEU A 68 -11.24 17.18 -0.87
CA LEU A 68 -11.70 17.92 0.31
C LEU A 68 -10.78 19.14 0.47
#